data_AF-A0A2G2FCW2-F1
#
_entry.id   AF-A0A2G2FCW2-F1
#
_cell.length_a   1.000
_cell.length_b   1.000
_cell.length_c   1.000
_cell.angle_alpha   90.00
_cell.angle_beta   90.00
_cell.angle_gamma   90.00
#
_symmetry.space_group_name_H-M   'P 1'
#
loop_
_entity.id
_entity.type
_entity.pdbx_description
1 polymer ?
#
loop_
_entity_poly.entity_id
_entity_poly.type
_entity_poly.pdbx_seq_one_letter_code
_entity_poly.pdbx_strand_id
1 'polypeptide(L)'
;MKQLLILLFLLFSFSCFPQDSSGKKISKNKVLVKEYYENGQLKAKGKKKRCFKVHSVDGRSCGIMSFFKHGRWTHYYANGQKKSVEKYKKGEFIKLMRSWNEDGTRNKELQDS
;
A
#
# COMPACT_ATOMS: atom_id res chain seq x y z
N MET A 1 18.15 38.39 -40.66
CA MET A 1 16.92 38.71 -39.90
C MET A 1 15.87 37.58 -40.00
N LYS A 2 16.24 36.30 -39.78
CA LYS A 2 15.29 35.16 -39.80
C LYS A 2 15.45 34.20 -38.60
N GLN A 3 16.32 34.53 -37.64
CA GLN A 3 16.57 33.69 -36.46
C GLN A 3 15.87 34.21 -35.19
N LEU A 4 15.11 35.32 -35.25
CA LEU A 4 14.49 35.93 -34.07
C LEU A 4 13.01 35.56 -33.85
N LEU A 5 12.38 34.79 -34.75
CA LEU A 5 10.94 34.48 -34.67
C LEU A 5 10.59 33.15 -33.99
N ILE A 6 11.58 32.30 -33.67
CA ILE A 6 11.33 30.96 -33.10
C ILE A 6 11.32 30.98 -31.55
N LEU A 7 11.85 32.03 -30.91
CA LEU A 7 11.89 32.11 -29.44
C LEU A 7 10.58 32.56 -28.77
N LEU A 8 9.56 32.96 -29.53
CA LEU A 8 8.26 33.37 -28.96
C LEU A 8 7.25 32.21 -28.83
N PHE A 9 7.55 31.03 -29.37
CA PHE A 9 6.65 29.86 -29.33
C PHE A 9 6.91 28.89 -28.16
N LEU A 10 7.93 29.15 -27.32
CA LEU A 10 8.21 28.36 -26.12
C LEU A 10 7.55 28.90 -24.84
N LEU A 11 6.70 29.93 -24.95
CA LEU A 11 5.95 30.50 -23.81
C LEU A 11 4.47 30.07 -23.76
N PHE A 12 4.01 29.19 -24.65
CA PHE A 12 2.58 28.85 -24.75
C PHE A 12 2.25 27.34 -24.75
N SER A 13 3.03 26.53 -24.03
CA SER A 13 2.68 25.12 -23.79
C SER A 13 2.76 24.68 -22.32
N PHE A 14 2.95 25.62 -21.38
CA PHE A 14 2.48 25.42 -20.01
C PHE A 14 0.95 25.59 -19.96
N SER A 15 0.23 24.76 -20.74
CA SER A 15 -1.12 24.39 -20.36
C SER A 15 -0.98 23.66 -19.02
N CYS A 16 -1.20 24.42 -17.95
CA CYS A 16 -1.51 23.99 -16.61
C CYS A 16 -2.15 22.61 -16.66
N PHE A 17 -1.41 21.56 -16.32
CA PHE A 17 -2.04 20.32 -15.92
C PHE A 17 -2.76 20.68 -14.61
N PRO A 18 -4.10 20.64 -14.55
CA PRO A 18 -4.74 20.52 -13.26
C PRO A 18 -4.25 19.19 -12.70
N GLN A 19 -3.24 19.25 -11.84
CA GLN A 19 -2.93 18.16 -10.96
C GLN A 19 -4.15 18.06 -10.05
N ASP A 20 -5.07 17.19 -10.43
CA ASP A 20 -6.26 16.90 -9.66
C ASP A 20 -5.78 16.26 -8.35
N SER A 21 -5.42 17.12 -7.40
CA SER A 21 -5.15 16.76 -6.04
C SER A 21 -6.50 16.50 -5.39
N SER A 22 -7.19 15.46 -5.86
CA SER A 22 -8.04 14.65 -5.00
C SER A 22 -7.13 13.94 -4.00
N GLY A 23 -6.46 14.76 -3.18
CA GLY A 23 -5.77 14.36 -1.97
C GLY A 23 -6.84 13.81 -1.05
N LYS A 24 -7.18 12.54 -1.28
CA LYS A 24 -8.17 11.78 -0.53
C LYS A 24 -7.76 11.93 0.92
N LYS A 25 -8.46 12.76 1.70
CA LYS A 25 -8.20 13.01 3.12
C LYS A 25 -7.94 11.66 3.77
N ILE A 26 -6.66 11.33 3.95
CA ILE A 26 -6.29 10.09 4.63
C ILE A 26 -6.68 10.40 6.07
N SER A 27 -7.78 9.79 6.54
CA SER A 27 -8.18 9.82 7.94
C SER A 27 -6.92 9.76 8.80
N LYS A 28 -6.70 10.77 9.67
CA LYS A 28 -5.45 11.12 10.38
C LYS A 28 -4.72 9.95 11.09
N ASN A 29 -5.33 8.77 11.13
CA ASN A 29 -4.85 7.56 11.78
C ASN A 29 -4.46 6.43 10.81
N LYS A 30 -4.43 6.64 9.50
CA LYS A 30 -4.00 5.64 8.50
C LYS A 30 -2.76 6.11 7.75
N VAL A 31 -1.81 5.22 7.52
CA VAL A 31 -0.57 5.50 6.77
C VAL A 31 -0.39 4.43 5.71
N LEU A 32 0.01 4.83 4.50
CA LEU A 32 0.41 3.91 3.44
C LEU A 32 1.84 3.43 3.70
N VAL A 33 2.06 2.12 3.67
CA VAL A 33 3.35 1.50 3.99
C VAL A 33 3.76 0.57 2.87
N LYS A 34 5.06 0.58 2.53
CA LYS A 34 5.74 -0.38 1.68
C LYS A 34 6.79 -1.09 2.53
N GLU A 35 6.86 -2.41 2.42
CA GLU A 35 7.84 -3.28 3.07
C GLU A 35 8.69 -3.89 1.96
N TYR A 36 10.00 -3.98 2.17
CA TYR A 36 10.97 -4.43 1.19
C TYR A 36 11.74 -5.65 1.72
N TYR A 37 12.23 -6.49 0.81
CA TYR A 37 13.23 -7.52 1.09
C TYR A 37 14.61 -6.88 1.28
N GLU A 38 15.57 -7.64 1.83
CA GLU A 38 16.95 -7.17 2.03
C GLU A 38 17.62 -6.77 0.71
N ASN A 39 17.26 -7.44 -0.39
CA ASN A 39 17.71 -7.09 -1.74
C ASN A 39 17.05 -5.81 -2.31
N GLY A 40 16.26 -5.08 -1.53
CA GLY A 40 15.60 -3.83 -1.92
C GLY A 40 14.30 -4.00 -2.72
N GLN A 41 13.89 -5.23 -3.02
CA GLN A 41 12.68 -5.48 -3.78
C GLN A 41 11.41 -5.36 -2.94
N LEU A 42 10.31 -4.94 -3.55
CA LEU A 42 9.03 -4.78 -2.85
C LEU A 42 8.52 -6.15 -2.34
N LYS A 43 8.35 -6.26 -1.02
CA LYS A 43 7.85 -7.46 -0.33
C LYS A 43 6.35 -7.38 -0.06
N ALA A 44 5.89 -6.21 0.39
CA ALA A 44 4.48 -5.99 0.64
C ALA A 44 4.12 -4.51 0.58
N LYS A 45 2.84 -4.20 0.33
CA LYS A 45 2.31 -2.85 0.48
C LYS A 45 0.88 -2.87 0.98
N GLY A 46 0.53 -1.86 1.76
CA GLY A 46 -0.82 -1.70 2.28
C GLY A 46 -0.98 -0.47 3.15
N LYS A 47 -1.97 -0.52 4.04
CA LYS A 47 -2.26 0.55 5.00
C LYS A 47 -2.04 0.03 6.41
N LYS A 48 -1.37 0.81 7.24
CA LYS A 48 -1.38 0.62 8.70
C LYS A 48 -2.32 1.64 9.33
N LYS A 49 -3.05 1.25 10.37
CA LYS A 49 -3.95 2.13 11.14
C LYS A 49 -3.48 2.16 12.59
N ARG A 50 -3.40 3.37 13.18
CA ARG A 50 -3.18 3.54 14.62
C ARG A 50 -4.33 2.88 15.38
N CYS A 51 -4.02 1.92 16.23
CA CYS A 51 -4.98 1.20 17.06
C CYS A 51 -4.38 1.00 18.46
N PHE A 52 -5.27 1.02 19.44
CA PHE A 52 -4.97 0.61 20.81
C PHE A 52 -5.36 -0.85 20.97
N LYS A 53 -4.40 -1.71 21.37
CA LYS A 53 -4.66 -3.11 21.73
C LYS A 53 -4.44 -3.28 23.22
N VAL A 54 -5.43 -3.81 23.91
CA VAL A 54 -5.37 -4.08 25.35
C VAL A 54 -4.93 -5.52 25.54
N HIS A 55 -3.93 -5.72 26.38
CA HIS A 55 -3.45 -6.99 26.85
C HIS A 55 -3.78 -7.09 28.34
N SER A 56 -4.41 -8.18 28.76
CA SER A 56 -4.62 -8.47 30.16
C SER A 56 -3.54 -9.44 30.62
N VAL A 57 -2.71 -9.02 31.57
CA VAL A 57 -1.66 -9.84 32.18
C VAL A 57 -1.89 -9.78 33.69
N ASP A 58 -2.14 -10.94 34.29
CA ASP A 58 -2.37 -11.11 35.74
C ASP A 58 -3.45 -10.18 36.33
N GLY A 59 -4.59 -10.06 35.64
CA GLY A 59 -5.71 -9.22 36.08
C GLY A 59 -5.49 -7.71 35.89
N ARG A 60 -4.32 -7.28 35.40
CA ARG A 60 -4.05 -5.89 35.00
C ARG A 60 -4.19 -5.74 33.49
N SER A 61 -4.91 -4.72 33.05
CA SER A 61 -5.00 -4.36 31.63
C SER A 61 -3.92 -3.33 31.26
N CYS A 62 -2.98 -3.72 30.40
CA CYS A 62 -2.02 -2.79 29.79
C CYS A 62 -2.37 -2.57 28.31
N GLY A 63 -2.25 -1.35 27.83
CA GLY A 63 -2.63 -1.00 26.48
C GLY A 63 -1.44 -0.59 25.62
N ILE A 64 -1.31 -1.17 24.44
CA ILE A 64 -0.28 -0.82 23.47
C ILE A 64 -0.91 0.01 22.35
N MET A 65 -0.50 1.27 22.25
CA MET A 65 -0.83 2.14 21.13
C MET A 65 0.19 1.91 20.00
N SER A 66 -0.24 1.30 18.89
CA SER A 66 0.66 1.01 17.76
C SER A 66 -0.06 1.07 16.40
N PHE A 67 0.72 1.00 15.31
CA PHE A 67 0.23 0.99 13.95
C PHE A 67 0.15 -0.45 13.42
N PHE A 68 -1.07 -0.93 13.20
CA PHE A 68 -1.30 -2.30 12.75
C PHE A 68 -1.80 -2.36 11.31
N LYS A 69 -1.50 -3.45 10.59
CA LYS A 69 -2.02 -3.70 9.23
C LYS A 69 -3.56 -3.60 9.24
N HIS A 70 -4.12 -2.86 8.28
CA HIS A 70 -5.56 -2.63 8.19
C HIS A 70 -6.01 -2.49 6.74
N GLY A 71 -7.09 -3.18 6.39
CA GLY A 71 -7.62 -3.25 5.05
C GLY A 71 -6.82 -4.18 4.16
N ARG A 72 -6.80 -3.88 2.85
CA ARG A 72 -6.16 -4.71 1.84
C ARG A 72 -4.64 -4.55 1.85
N TRP A 73 -3.95 -5.67 1.95
CA TRP A 73 -2.51 -5.81 1.79
C TRP A 73 -2.20 -6.63 0.54
N THR A 74 -1.12 -6.30 -0.14
CA THR A 74 -0.62 -7.06 -1.30
C THR A 74 0.81 -7.46 -1.01
N HIS A 75 1.08 -8.76 -1.13
CA HIS A 75 2.37 -9.37 -0.92
C HIS A 75 2.94 -9.80 -2.26
N TYR A 76 4.26 -9.82 -2.34
CA TYR A 76 5.02 -10.11 -3.54
C TYR A 76 6.10 -11.13 -3.22
N TYR A 77 6.46 -11.93 -4.22
CA TYR A 77 7.63 -12.80 -4.18
C TYR A 77 8.91 -11.98 -4.41
N ALA A 78 10.06 -12.58 -4.09
CA ALA A 78 11.38 -12.01 -4.39
C ALA A 78 11.74 -12.03 -5.90
N ASN A 79 10.81 -12.43 -6.77
CA ASN A 79 10.89 -12.20 -8.21
C ASN A 79 10.01 -11.02 -8.65
N GLY A 80 9.31 -10.36 -7.72
CA GLY A 80 8.49 -9.18 -7.94
C GLY A 80 7.07 -9.51 -8.38
N GLN A 81 6.77 -10.79 -8.62
CA GLN A 81 5.43 -11.23 -8.94
C GLN A 81 4.53 -11.17 -7.70
N LYS A 82 3.22 -11.00 -7.93
CA LYS A 82 2.25 -10.98 -6.83
C LYS A 82 2.21 -12.36 -6.19
N LYS A 83 2.20 -12.39 -4.87
CA LYS A 83 2.07 -13.61 -4.07
C LYS A 83 0.65 -13.76 -3.53
N SER A 84 0.16 -12.72 -2.86
CA SER A 84 -1.17 -12.75 -2.27
C SER A 84 -1.77 -11.35 -2.14
N VAL A 85 -3.09 -11.33 -2.05
CA VAL A 85 -3.86 -10.17 -1.60
C VAL A 85 -4.69 -10.62 -0.40
N GLU A 86 -4.51 -9.94 0.72
CA GLU A 86 -5.06 -10.33 2.01
C GLU A 86 -5.80 -9.15 2.65
N LYS A 87 -6.72 -9.45 3.57
CA LYS A 87 -7.46 -8.44 4.33
C LYS A 87 -7.09 -8.52 5.80
N TYR A 88 -6.72 -7.39 6.38
CA TYR A 88 -6.36 -7.27 7.80
C TYR A 88 -7.29 -6.32 8.56
N LYS A 89 -7.47 -6.55 9.86
CA LYS A 89 -8.16 -5.63 10.78
C LYS A 89 -7.38 -5.56 12.10
N LYS A 90 -6.87 -4.38 12.46
CA LYS A 90 -6.07 -4.18 13.69
C LYS A 90 -4.90 -5.16 13.83
N GLY A 91 -4.29 -5.52 12.70
CA GLY A 91 -3.13 -6.44 12.67
C GLY A 91 -3.51 -7.92 12.56
N GLU A 92 -4.77 -8.27 12.79
CA GLU A 92 -5.26 -9.63 12.60
C GLU A 92 -5.56 -9.89 11.13
N PHE A 93 -5.12 -11.04 10.64
CA PHE A 93 -5.51 -11.57 9.34
C PHE A 93 -6.99 -11.96 9.39
N ILE A 94 -7.75 -11.46 8.43
CA ILE A 94 -9.20 -11.71 8.35
C ILE A 94 -9.50 -12.72 7.26
N LYS A 95 -8.94 -12.53 6.07
CA LYS A 95 -9.07 -13.49 4.98
C LYS A 95 -8.03 -13.33 3.89
N LEU A 96 -7.77 -14.42 3.19
CA LEU A 96 -7.11 -14.43 1.89
C LEU A 96 -8.13 -14.03 0.82
N MET A 97 -7.79 -13.08 -0.04
CA MET A 97 -8.67 -12.67 -1.15
C MET A 97 -8.27 -13.36 -2.45
N ARG A 98 -6.96 -13.39 -2.73
CA ARG A 98 -6.37 -14.00 -3.92
C ARG A 98 -4.94 -14.44 -3.60
N SER A 99 -4.50 -15.53 -4.21
CA SER A 99 -3.13 -16.03 -4.17
C SER A 99 -2.67 -16.39 -5.58
N TRP A 100 -1.36 -16.36 -5.77
CA TRP A 100 -0.69 -16.72 -7.01
C TRP A 100 0.54 -17.56 -6.66
N ASN A 101 0.93 -18.43 -7.57
CA ASN A 101 2.18 -19.17 -7.51
C ASN A 101 3.35 -18.27 -7.98
N GLU A 102 4.59 -18.74 -7.83
CA GLU A 102 5.79 -17.97 -8.21
C GLU A 102 5.91 -17.68 -9.70
N ASP A 103 5.27 -18.50 -10.54
CA ASP A 103 5.16 -18.34 -11.98
C ASP A 103 4.05 -17.34 -12.39
N GLY A 104 3.28 -16.83 -11.42
CA GLY A 104 2.21 -15.86 -11.63
C GLY A 104 0.86 -16.49 -11.95
N THR A 105 0.75 -17.82 -11.99
CA THR A 105 -0.52 -18.52 -12.14
C THR A 105 -1.38 -18.35 -10.89
N ARG A 106 -2.71 -18.21 -11.06
CA ARG A 106 -3.62 -18.07 -9.91
C ARG A 106 -3.74 -19.39 -9.19
N ASN A 107 -3.53 -19.38 -7.88
CA ASN A 107 -3.81 -20.54 -7.04
C ASN A 107 -5.30 -20.57 -6.71
N LYS A 108 -6.00 -21.62 -7.14
CA LYS A 108 -7.45 -21.79 -7.00
C LYS A 108 -7.86 -22.56 -5.74
N GLU A 109 -6.94 -23.27 -5.10
CA GLU A 109 -7.25 -24.16 -3.96
C GLU A 109 -7.53 -23.41 -2.65
N LEU A 110 -7.13 -22.14 -2.55
CA LEU A 110 -7.14 -21.38 -1.29
C LEU A 110 -8.28 -20.37 -1.18
N GLN A 111 -9.29 -20.41 -2.06
CA GLN A 111 -10.42 -19.46 -2.03
C GLN A 111 -11.58 -19.87 -1.13
N ASP A 112 -11.66 -21.15 -0.72
CA ASP A 112 -12.88 -21.74 -0.13
C ASP A 112 -12.71 -22.29 1.31
N SER A 113 -11.71 -21.84 2.07
CA SER A 113 -11.54 -22.20 3.50
C SER A 113 -11.89 -21.11 4.50
#